data_AF-A0A8H4TSG8-F1
#
_entry.id   AF-A0A8H4TSG8-F1
#
_cell.length_a   1.000
_cell.length_b   1.000
_cell.length_c   1.000
_cell.angle_alpha   90.00
_cell.angle_beta   90.00
_cell.angle_gamma   90.00
#
_symmetry.space_group_name_H-M   'P 1'
#
loop_
_entity.id
_entity.type
_entity.pdbx_description
1 polymer ?
#
loop_
_entity_poly.entity_id
_entity_poly.type
_entity_poly.pdbx_seq_one_letter_code
_entity_poly.pdbx_strand_id
1 'polypeptide(L)'
;MAQRYISNNLPAQSLGSDPKELLTYALELVVRHTPPRDTYHDLHLGGLFTGYTGLAYLFLQLSELHPDIRISGNGLMFWAQRYLDGDRGELVLEKGNCGISSEKLSFEAVRACVTKDENHLIDLLSNIPRLLGPYSSPQDDAFPSEIPYGRAGALYMLRMVRHWVPGSEAVIESPIRRLTERILATDDDGRGNWEWHGKRYFGAAHGDIGIITQLVLSNPSLAPQLARRLEKLLELQLSDGNWPSSARSLKEGKNASLIQWCHGAPGFLYSLTSLRPYFPELEDRIDSAIEKGQSIIWRHGLLTKEPCLCHGIFGNALVLPRGPSRQHFLALATADAVEKVRGHDPNLFESASYGHKAAVLMNYLPSAAWTWAVCDEEHPRLIMYNDV
;
A
#
# COMPACT_ATOMS: atom_id res chain seq x y z
N MET A 1 -11.95 25.29 4.46
CA MET A 1 -11.73 23.87 4.79
C MET A 1 -10.90 23.83 6.07
N ALA A 2 -11.28 23.00 7.04
CA ALA A 2 -10.46 22.80 8.25
C ALA A 2 -9.07 22.27 7.87
N GLN A 3 -8.05 22.70 8.60
CA GLN A 3 -6.67 22.27 8.42
C GLN A 3 -6.56 20.74 8.62
N ARG A 4 -5.91 20.03 7.70
CA ARG A 4 -5.82 18.55 7.70
C ARG A 4 -4.52 18.01 8.31
N TYR A 5 -3.71 18.90 8.82
CA TYR A 5 -2.41 18.61 9.41
C TYR A 5 -2.21 19.48 10.65
N ILE A 6 -1.41 18.98 11.57
CA ILE A 6 -0.85 19.70 12.70
C ILE A 6 0.39 20.41 12.17
N SER A 7 0.46 21.73 12.32
CA SER A 7 1.66 22.49 11.91
C SER A 7 2.88 21.97 12.66
N ASN A 8 3.94 21.61 11.94
CA ASN A 8 5.16 21.12 12.55
C ASN A 8 6.01 22.29 13.11
N ASN A 9 5.57 22.84 14.25
CA ASN A 9 6.23 23.89 15.01
C ASN A 9 6.72 23.42 16.39
N LEU A 10 6.62 22.11 16.64
CA LEU A 10 7.07 21.49 17.87
C LEU A 10 8.60 21.35 17.88
N PRO A 11 9.26 21.38 19.04
CA PRO A 11 10.66 21.00 19.14
C PRO A 11 10.89 19.60 18.54
N ALA A 12 12.07 19.40 17.94
CA ALA A 12 12.46 18.09 17.44
C ALA A 12 12.33 17.04 18.57
N GLN A 13 11.78 15.87 18.23
CA GLN A 13 11.55 14.78 19.16
C GLN A 13 12.31 13.56 18.66
N SER A 14 12.75 12.73 19.59
CA SER A 14 13.34 11.44 19.29
C SER A 14 12.44 10.34 19.83
N LEU A 15 12.37 9.22 19.10
CA LEU A 15 11.68 8.03 19.58
C LEU A 15 12.42 7.52 20.82
N GLY A 16 11.76 7.55 21.97
CA GLY A 16 12.37 7.18 23.26
C GLY A 16 12.30 5.68 23.59
N SER A 17 11.53 4.91 22.82
CA SER A 17 11.31 3.48 23.02
C SER A 17 12.00 2.67 21.91
N ASP A 18 12.43 1.45 22.22
CA ASP A 18 12.95 0.53 21.23
C ASP A 18 11.84 0.15 20.23
N PRO A 19 12.04 0.35 18.91
CA PRO A 19 11.09 -0.09 17.89
C PRO A 19 10.66 -1.55 18.03
N LYS A 20 11.54 -2.43 18.48
CA LYS A 20 11.20 -3.86 18.64
C LYS A 20 10.21 -4.11 19.77
N GLU A 21 10.32 -3.37 20.87
CA GLU A 21 9.36 -3.42 21.98
C GLU A 21 8.00 -2.87 21.52
N LEU A 22 8.00 -1.74 20.81
CA LEU A 22 6.79 -1.15 20.23
C LEU A 22 6.10 -2.08 19.22
N LEU A 23 6.88 -2.75 18.37
CA LEU A 23 6.40 -3.76 17.43
C LEU A 23 5.72 -4.92 18.17
N THR A 24 6.41 -5.50 19.16
CA THR A 24 5.89 -6.65 19.91
C THR A 24 4.59 -6.29 20.60
N TYR A 25 4.55 -5.14 21.29
CA TYR A 25 3.35 -4.64 21.95
C TYR A 25 2.20 -4.38 20.96
N ALA A 26 2.49 -3.76 19.81
CA ALA A 26 1.47 -3.53 18.77
C ALA A 26 0.87 -4.86 18.27
N LEU A 27 1.69 -5.88 18.03
CA LEU A 27 1.23 -7.20 17.59
C LEU A 27 0.39 -7.92 18.66
N GLU A 28 0.76 -7.83 19.94
CA GLU A 28 -0.06 -8.36 21.04
C GLU A 28 -1.45 -7.72 21.04
N LEU A 29 -1.52 -6.40 20.84
CA LEU A 29 -2.78 -5.68 20.74
C LEU A 29 -3.57 -6.01 19.47
N VAL A 30 -2.91 -6.25 18.33
CA VAL A 30 -3.58 -6.73 17.10
C VAL A 30 -4.27 -8.07 17.37
N VAL A 31 -3.56 -9.05 17.93
CA VAL A 31 -4.13 -10.36 18.26
C VAL A 31 -5.25 -10.24 19.30
N ARG A 32 -5.08 -9.37 20.31
CA ARG A 32 -6.08 -9.19 21.37
C ARG A 32 -7.37 -8.53 20.87
N HIS A 33 -7.26 -7.47 20.08
CA HIS A 33 -8.42 -6.66 19.65
C HIS A 33 -9.01 -7.13 18.32
N THR A 34 -8.27 -7.88 17.53
CA THR A 34 -8.72 -8.40 16.24
C THR A 34 -8.25 -9.84 16.07
N PRO A 35 -8.66 -10.77 16.97
CA PRO A 35 -8.18 -12.15 16.96
C PRO A 35 -8.62 -12.90 15.70
N PRO A 36 -7.89 -13.95 15.29
CA PRO A 36 -8.37 -14.89 14.29
C PRO A 36 -9.75 -15.45 14.65
N ARG A 37 -10.57 -15.74 13.64
CA ARG A 37 -11.95 -16.21 13.79
C ARG A 37 -12.13 -17.58 13.16
N ASP A 38 -13.06 -18.36 13.70
CA ASP A 38 -13.47 -19.62 13.08
C ASP A 38 -14.33 -19.39 11.82
N THR A 39 -15.00 -18.25 11.72
CA THR A 39 -15.79 -17.84 10.56
C THR A 39 -15.67 -16.35 10.29
N TYR A 40 -15.47 -16.00 9.01
CA TYR A 40 -15.38 -14.65 8.49
C TYR A 40 -16.59 -14.35 7.59
N HIS A 41 -17.49 -13.51 8.08
CA HIS A 41 -18.58 -12.91 7.30
C HIS A 41 -18.11 -11.73 6.44
N ASP A 42 -18.94 -11.27 5.49
CA ASP A 42 -18.68 -10.20 4.53
C ASP A 42 -17.95 -8.96 5.09
N LEU A 43 -18.30 -8.53 6.31
CA LEU A 43 -17.67 -7.36 6.94
C LEU A 43 -16.18 -7.56 7.29
N HIS A 44 -15.69 -8.79 7.31
CA HIS A 44 -14.29 -9.16 7.52
C HIS A 44 -13.54 -9.44 6.21
N LEU A 45 -14.29 -9.54 5.10
CA LEU A 45 -13.76 -9.79 3.77
C LEU A 45 -13.43 -8.45 3.13
N GLY A 46 -12.22 -8.32 2.61
CA GLY A 46 -11.70 -7.05 2.12
C GLY A 46 -10.30 -7.14 1.53
N GLY A 47 -9.87 -8.36 1.22
CA GLY A 47 -8.55 -8.66 0.69
C GLY A 47 -7.43 -8.29 1.66
N LEU A 48 -6.30 -7.90 1.09
CA LEU A 48 -5.16 -7.39 1.85
C LEU A 48 -5.48 -6.03 2.50
N PHE A 49 -6.29 -5.19 1.85
CA PHE A 49 -6.43 -3.79 2.25
C PHE A 49 -7.33 -3.59 3.49
N THR A 50 -8.54 -4.16 3.48
CA THR A 50 -9.53 -4.02 4.56
C THR A 50 -9.98 -5.37 5.12
N GLY A 51 -9.38 -6.49 4.73
CA GLY A 51 -9.76 -7.81 5.21
C GLY A 51 -8.85 -8.35 6.31
N TYR A 52 -9.28 -9.44 6.95
CA TYR A 52 -8.43 -10.23 7.86
C TYR A 52 -7.31 -10.95 7.10
N THR A 53 -7.47 -11.14 5.79
CA THR A 53 -6.41 -11.63 4.90
C THR A 53 -5.20 -10.69 4.90
N GLY A 54 -5.41 -9.37 5.05
CA GLY A 54 -4.33 -8.41 5.29
C GLY A 54 -3.55 -8.66 6.58
N LEU A 55 -4.22 -9.07 7.67
CA LEU A 55 -3.51 -9.45 8.90
C LEU A 55 -2.70 -10.72 8.73
N ALA A 56 -3.24 -11.75 8.06
CA ALA A 56 -2.47 -12.94 7.72
C ALA A 56 -1.19 -12.57 6.96
N TYR A 57 -1.30 -11.64 5.99
CA TYR A 57 -0.18 -11.18 5.22
C TYR A 57 0.85 -10.37 6.04
N LEU A 58 0.39 -9.50 6.94
CA LEU A 58 1.26 -8.78 7.87
C LEU A 58 2.10 -9.76 8.71
N PHE A 59 1.45 -10.77 9.31
CA PHE A 59 2.15 -11.76 10.11
C PHE A 59 3.12 -12.62 9.28
N LEU A 60 2.78 -12.93 8.02
CA LEU A 60 3.67 -13.61 7.09
C LEU A 60 4.94 -12.78 6.85
N GLN A 61 4.80 -11.52 6.42
CA GLN A 61 5.93 -10.62 6.17
C GLN A 61 6.81 -10.45 7.41
N LEU A 62 6.19 -10.17 8.56
CA LEU A 62 6.93 -10.00 9.81
C LEU A 62 7.61 -11.28 10.30
N SER A 63 7.13 -12.46 9.90
CA SER A 63 7.78 -13.73 10.28
C SER A 63 9.16 -13.93 9.64
N GLU A 64 9.40 -13.33 8.47
CA GLU A 64 10.73 -13.32 7.85
C GLU A 64 11.61 -12.21 8.43
N LEU A 65 11.05 -11.00 8.62
CA LEU A 65 11.81 -9.86 9.14
C LEU A 65 12.20 -10.01 10.61
N HIS A 66 11.33 -10.61 11.42
CA HIS A 66 11.49 -10.72 12.88
C HIS A 66 11.17 -12.14 13.38
N PRO A 67 11.95 -13.17 12.97
CA PRO A 67 11.66 -14.58 13.24
C PRO A 67 11.75 -14.96 14.72
N ASP A 68 12.33 -14.10 15.56
CA ASP A 68 12.50 -14.30 16.99
C ASP A 68 11.31 -13.79 17.83
N ILE A 69 10.47 -12.91 17.28
CA ILE A 69 9.29 -12.41 18.00
C ILE A 69 8.30 -13.54 18.24
N ARG A 70 7.72 -13.54 19.44
CA ARG A 70 6.69 -14.50 19.87
C ARG A 70 5.53 -13.73 20.50
N ILE A 71 4.30 -14.06 20.08
CA ILE A 71 3.07 -13.51 20.66
C ILE A 71 2.32 -14.66 21.32
N SER A 72 2.07 -14.55 22.63
CA SER A 72 1.49 -15.63 23.45
C SER A 72 2.21 -16.97 23.25
N GLY A 73 3.55 -16.95 23.20
CA GLY A 73 4.41 -18.13 23.02
C GLY A 73 4.52 -18.67 21.59
N ASN A 74 3.78 -18.12 20.63
CA ASN A 74 3.76 -18.61 19.24
C ASN A 74 4.52 -17.67 18.29
N GLY A 75 5.16 -18.26 17.27
CA GLY A 75 5.83 -17.49 16.20
C GLY A 75 4.85 -16.76 15.28
N LEU A 76 5.36 -15.81 14.50
CA LEU A 76 4.49 -14.97 13.64
C LEU A 76 3.88 -15.76 12.47
N MET A 77 4.59 -16.73 11.91
CA MET A 77 4.03 -17.64 10.88
C MET A 77 2.83 -18.44 11.41
N PHE A 78 2.83 -18.82 12.69
CA PHE A 78 1.67 -19.47 13.31
C PHE A 78 0.45 -18.54 13.26
N TRP A 79 0.62 -17.27 13.61
CA TRP A 79 -0.47 -16.30 13.55
C TRP A 79 -0.96 -16.06 12.12
N ALA A 80 -0.05 -15.99 11.13
CA ALA A 80 -0.42 -15.90 9.72
C ALA A 80 -1.35 -17.06 9.32
N GLN A 81 -1.00 -18.30 9.68
CA GLN A 81 -1.83 -19.49 9.44
C GLN A 81 -3.17 -19.39 10.18
N ARG A 82 -3.17 -19.02 11.47
CA ARG A 82 -4.41 -18.89 12.26
C ARG A 82 -5.41 -17.91 11.64
N TYR A 83 -4.94 -16.78 11.11
CA TYR A 83 -5.81 -15.83 10.41
C TYR A 83 -6.41 -16.43 9.12
N LEU A 84 -5.73 -17.36 8.45
CA LEU A 84 -6.23 -18.04 7.25
C LEU A 84 -7.21 -19.18 7.56
N ASP A 85 -7.11 -19.85 8.72
CA ASP A 85 -7.88 -21.07 9.02
C ASP A 85 -9.41 -20.90 9.08
N GLY A 86 -9.91 -19.68 9.33
CA GLY A 86 -11.35 -19.44 9.45
C GLY A 86 -12.12 -19.66 8.15
N ASP A 87 -13.34 -20.18 8.26
CA ASP A 87 -14.25 -20.35 7.13
C ASP A 87 -14.63 -18.99 6.52
N ARG A 88 -14.60 -18.88 5.20
CA ARG A 88 -14.94 -17.68 4.42
C ARG A 88 -16.11 -17.91 3.46
N GLY A 89 -16.71 -19.11 3.48
CA GLY A 89 -17.69 -19.53 2.49
C GLY A 89 -17.11 -19.62 1.08
N GLU A 90 -17.99 -19.62 0.09
CA GLU A 90 -17.59 -19.64 -1.32
C GLU A 90 -17.16 -18.24 -1.78
N LEU A 91 -15.84 -18.06 -1.92
CA LEU A 91 -15.28 -16.81 -2.44
C LEU A 91 -15.38 -16.76 -3.97
N VAL A 92 -16.01 -15.69 -4.47
CA VAL A 92 -16.14 -15.41 -5.89
C VAL A 92 -15.35 -14.15 -6.28
N LEU A 93 -14.80 -14.13 -7.50
CA LEU A 93 -14.20 -12.92 -8.04
C LEU A 93 -15.30 -11.92 -8.41
N GLU A 94 -15.39 -10.84 -7.65
CA GLU A 94 -16.37 -9.77 -7.82
C GLU A 94 -16.15 -8.98 -9.12
N LYS A 95 -17.24 -8.48 -9.70
CA LYS A 95 -17.16 -7.65 -10.92
C LYS A 95 -16.46 -6.33 -10.59
N GLY A 96 -15.36 -6.05 -11.29
CA GLY A 96 -14.61 -4.82 -11.14
C GLY A 96 -13.68 -4.75 -9.91
N ASN A 97 -13.47 -5.87 -9.22
CA ASN A 97 -12.57 -5.97 -8.08
C ASN A 97 -11.62 -7.17 -8.22
N CYS A 98 -10.47 -6.93 -8.85
CA CYS A 98 -9.37 -7.89 -9.00
C CYS A 98 -8.05 -7.39 -8.41
N GLY A 99 -8.09 -6.31 -7.63
CA GLY A 99 -6.92 -5.75 -6.95
C GLY A 99 -6.72 -6.30 -5.55
N ILE A 100 -5.92 -5.59 -4.76
CA ILE A 100 -5.57 -6.00 -3.38
C ILE A 100 -6.77 -5.96 -2.40
N SER A 101 -7.90 -5.38 -2.80
CA SER A 101 -9.15 -5.38 -2.02
C SER A 101 -10.06 -6.56 -2.39
N SER A 102 -9.68 -7.39 -3.36
CA SER A 102 -10.40 -8.60 -3.74
C SER A 102 -10.12 -9.69 -2.73
N GLU A 103 -11.10 -10.08 -1.92
CA GLU A 103 -10.93 -11.17 -0.95
C GLU A 103 -10.53 -12.47 -1.64
N LYS A 104 -11.20 -12.82 -2.75
CA LYS A 104 -10.91 -14.02 -3.54
C LYS A 104 -9.44 -14.13 -3.90
N LEU A 105 -8.89 -13.13 -4.61
CA LEU A 105 -7.51 -13.18 -5.09
C LEU A 105 -6.50 -13.02 -3.95
N SER A 106 -6.78 -12.12 -3.01
CA SER A 106 -5.88 -11.89 -1.87
C SER A 106 -5.76 -13.13 -1.00
N PHE A 107 -6.88 -13.78 -0.68
CA PHE A 107 -6.89 -14.99 0.14
C PHE A 107 -6.14 -16.12 -0.55
N GLU A 108 -6.42 -16.38 -1.82
CA GLU A 108 -5.72 -17.42 -2.59
C GLU A 108 -4.22 -17.15 -2.68
N ALA A 109 -3.82 -15.89 -2.92
CA ALA A 109 -2.41 -15.52 -2.99
C ALA A 109 -1.70 -15.67 -1.65
N VAL A 110 -2.26 -15.15 -0.55
CA VAL A 110 -1.65 -15.28 0.78
C VAL A 110 -1.63 -16.74 1.23
N ARG A 111 -2.69 -17.50 0.96
CA ARG A 111 -2.74 -18.94 1.25
C ARG A 111 -1.65 -19.70 0.51
N ALA A 112 -1.45 -19.42 -0.79
CA ALA A 112 -0.33 -20.00 -1.54
C ALA A 112 1.03 -19.63 -0.93
N CYS A 113 1.22 -18.37 -0.50
CA CYS A 113 2.46 -17.91 0.12
C CYS A 113 2.75 -18.60 1.48
N VAL A 114 1.72 -18.75 2.33
CA VAL A 114 1.85 -19.37 3.65
C VAL A 114 2.07 -20.87 3.54
N THR A 115 1.28 -21.57 2.73
CA THR A 115 1.36 -23.05 2.65
C THR A 115 2.45 -23.54 1.70
N LYS A 116 2.87 -22.70 0.74
CA LYS A 116 3.79 -23.05 -0.35
C LYS A 116 3.30 -24.24 -1.19
N ASP A 117 1.98 -24.42 -1.26
CA ASP A 117 1.31 -25.51 -1.99
C ASP A 117 1.01 -25.07 -3.42
N GLU A 118 1.45 -25.86 -4.40
CA GLU A 118 1.22 -25.61 -5.82
C GLU A 118 -0.28 -25.59 -6.18
N ASN A 119 -1.12 -26.38 -5.50
CA ASN A 119 -2.56 -26.38 -5.75
C ASN A 119 -3.20 -25.02 -5.41
N HIS A 120 -2.74 -24.37 -4.34
CA HIS A 120 -3.21 -23.04 -3.97
C HIS A 120 -2.72 -21.97 -4.97
N LEU A 121 -1.55 -22.14 -5.55
CA LEU A 121 -1.08 -21.30 -6.67
C LEU A 121 -1.97 -21.52 -7.91
N ILE A 122 -2.31 -22.77 -8.24
CA ILE A 122 -3.19 -23.09 -9.37
C ILE A 122 -4.57 -22.46 -9.18
N ASP A 123 -5.13 -22.51 -7.96
CA ASP A 123 -6.40 -21.84 -7.62
C ASP A 123 -6.34 -20.34 -7.97
N LEU A 124 -5.29 -19.63 -7.51
CA LEU A 124 -5.09 -18.22 -7.84
C LEU A 124 -5.00 -18.00 -9.35
N LEU A 125 -4.15 -18.78 -10.04
CA LEU A 125 -3.89 -18.63 -11.46
C LEU A 125 -5.11 -18.93 -12.33
N SER A 126 -6.04 -19.76 -11.86
CA SER A 126 -7.30 -20.08 -12.56
C SER A 126 -8.17 -18.83 -12.81
N ASN A 127 -7.97 -17.76 -12.03
CA ASN A 127 -8.69 -16.49 -12.20
C ASN A 127 -8.10 -15.62 -13.32
N ILE A 128 -6.83 -15.81 -13.70
CA ILE A 128 -6.11 -14.92 -14.63
C ILE A 128 -6.82 -14.77 -15.99
N PRO A 129 -7.36 -15.82 -16.63
CA PRO A 129 -8.14 -15.66 -17.86
C PRO A 129 -9.28 -14.64 -17.73
N ARG A 130 -9.99 -14.63 -16.60
CA ARG A 130 -11.10 -13.68 -16.35
C ARG A 130 -10.62 -12.25 -16.20
N LEU A 131 -9.36 -12.01 -15.81
CA LEU A 131 -8.73 -10.69 -15.78
C LEU A 131 -8.22 -10.27 -17.17
N LEU A 132 -7.97 -11.19 -18.09
CA LEU A 132 -7.43 -10.88 -19.42
C LEU A 132 -8.50 -10.71 -20.50
N GLY A 133 -9.64 -11.38 -20.35
CA GLY A 133 -10.71 -11.44 -21.35
C GLY A 133 -10.69 -12.76 -22.15
N PRO A 134 -11.30 -12.81 -23.34
CA PRO A 134 -11.67 -11.66 -24.18
C PRO A 134 -12.87 -10.86 -23.66
N TYR A 135 -12.89 -9.57 -23.98
CA TYR A 135 -14.05 -8.70 -23.80
C TYR A 135 -14.40 -8.11 -25.16
N SER A 136 -15.70 -8.08 -25.50
CA SER A 136 -16.18 -7.65 -26.81
C SER A 136 -16.01 -6.15 -27.03
N SER A 137 -16.01 -5.36 -25.95
CA SER A 137 -15.77 -3.92 -25.94
C SER A 137 -15.07 -3.48 -24.64
N PRO A 138 -14.44 -2.29 -24.60
CA PRO A 138 -13.91 -1.73 -23.35
C PRO A 138 -14.96 -1.61 -22.23
N GLN A 139 -16.24 -1.44 -22.58
CA GLN A 139 -17.34 -1.36 -21.61
C GLN A 139 -17.68 -2.71 -20.98
N ASP A 140 -17.33 -3.82 -21.64
CA ASP A 140 -17.52 -5.18 -21.11
C ASP A 140 -16.40 -5.58 -20.14
N ASP A 141 -15.25 -4.91 -20.23
CA ASP A 141 -14.16 -5.07 -19.28
C ASP A 141 -14.43 -4.27 -18.01
N ALA A 142 -14.95 -4.94 -17.00
CA ALA A 142 -15.27 -4.31 -15.72
C ALA A 142 -14.05 -4.00 -14.85
N PHE A 143 -12.88 -4.60 -15.13
CA PHE A 143 -11.74 -4.51 -14.23
C PHE A 143 -10.90 -3.27 -14.52
N PRO A 144 -10.65 -2.41 -13.53
CA PRO A 144 -9.77 -1.26 -13.70
C PRO A 144 -8.29 -1.69 -13.72
N SER A 145 -7.40 -0.72 -13.93
CA SER A 145 -5.95 -0.96 -13.93
C SER A 145 -5.26 -0.63 -12.61
N GLU A 146 -5.90 0.13 -11.71
CA GLU A 146 -5.30 0.59 -10.46
C GLU A 146 -5.09 -0.52 -9.41
N ILE A 147 -4.56 -0.18 -8.22
CA ILE A 147 -4.05 -1.17 -7.28
C ILE A 147 -5.15 -1.77 -6.39
N PRO A 148 -5.95 -0.98 -5.64
CA PRO A 148 -7.02 -1.51 -4.79
C PRO A 148 -7.99 -2.46 -5.47
N TYR A 149 -8.47 -2.16 -6.67
CA TYR A 149 -9.54 -2.91 -7.34
C TYR A 149 -9.14 -3.49 -8.70
N GLY A 150 -7.94 -3.16 -9.20
CA GLY A 150 -7.55 -3.43 -10.57
C GLY A 150 -6.35 -4.34 -10.75
N ARG A 151 -5.96 -4.48 -12.01
CA ARG A 151 -4.92 -5.42 -12.46
C ARG A 151 -3.52 -5.12 -11.92
N ALA A 152 -3.21 -3.87 -11.56
CA ALA A 152 -1.93 -3.57 -10.90
C ALA A 152 -1.85 -4.21 -9.51
N GLY A 153 -2.98 -4.35 -8.80
CA GLY A 153 -3.04 -5.12 -7.55
C GLY A 153 -2.87 -6.63 -7.78
N ALA A 154 -3.42 -7.17 -8.87
CA ALA A 154 -3.14 -8.56 -9.27
C ALA A 154 -1.66 -8.78 -9.59
N LEU A 155 -1.00 -7.85 -10.27
CA LEU A 155 0.45 -7.90 -10.52
C LEU A 155 1.25 -7.91 -9.21
N TYR A 156 0.88 -7.08 -8.24
CA TYR A 156 1.47 -7.11 -6.91
C TYR A 156 1.36 -8.50 -6.28
N MET A 157 0.16 -9.09 -6.27
CA MET A 157 -0.06 -10.43 -5.69
C MET A 157 0.74 -11.52 -6.39
N LEU A 158 0.91 -11.45 -7.72
CA LEU A 158 1.75 -12.39 -8.45
C LEU A 158 3.24 -12.24 -8.10
N ARG A 159 3.75 -11.02 -7.88
CA ARG A 159 5.12 -10.84 -7.38
C ARG A 159 5.29 -11.36 -5.96
N MET A 160 4.29 -11.13 -5.11
CA MET A 160 4.26 -11.65 -3.75
C MET A 160 4.35 -13.19 -3.76
N VAL A 161 3.56 -13.85 -4.62
CA VAL A 161 3.63 -15.32 -4.76
C VAL A 161 4.97 -15.77 -5.34
N ARG A 162 5.51 -15.06 -6.35
CA ARG A 162 6.86 -15.32 -6.87
C ARG A 162 7.94 -15.27 -5.79
N HIS A 163 7.82 -14.34 -4.84
CA HIS A 163 8.75 -14.19 -3.73
C HIS A 163 8.61 -15.34 -2.70
N TRP A 164 7.38 -15.68 -2.31
CA TRP A 164 7.13 -16.60 -1.19
C TRP A 164 7.03 -18.08 -1.57
N VAL A 165 6.71 -18.40 -2.83
CA VAL A 165 6.48 -19.78 -3.30
C VAL A 165 7.66 -20.22 -4.18
N PRO A 166 8.57 -21.07 -3.66
CA PRO A 166 9.74 -21.52 -4.41
C PRO A 166 9.38 -22.25 -5.69
N GLY A 167 10.07 -21.96 -6.80
CA GLY A 167 9.87 -22.64 -8.08
C GLY A 167 8.65 -22.15 -8.88
N SER A 168 7.95 -21.13 -8.40
CA SER A 168 6.76 -20.56 -9.07
C SER A 168 7.10 -19.66 -10.26
N GLU A 169 8.37 -19.31 -10.47
CA GLU A 169 8.83 -18.30 -11.43
C GLU A 169 8.34 -18.60 -12.85
N ALA A 170 8.56 -19.82 -13.33
CA ALA A 170 8.20 -20.23 -14.69
C ALA A 170 6.69 -20.19 -14.93
N VAL A 171 5.89 -20.52 -13.90
CA VAL A 171 4.43 -20.61 -13.99
C VAL A 171 3.79 -19.21 -13.94
N ILE A 172 4.40 -18.28 -13.19
CA ILE A 172 3.89 -16.91 -13.00
C ILE A 172 4.35 -15.94 -14.10
N GLU A 173 5.44 -16.24 -14.81
CA GLU A 173 6.00 -15.34 -15.84
C GLU A 173 4.99 -14.99 -16.94
N SER A 174 4.29 -15.98 -17.50
CA SER A 174 3.29 -15.74 -18.54
C SER A 174 2.07 -14.94 -18.04
N PRO A 175 1.44 -15.28 -16.89
CA PRO A 175 0.45 -14.43 -16.23
C PRO A 175 0.88 -12.97 -16.04
N ILE A 176 2.08 -12.73 -15.49
CA ILE A 176 2.61 -11.38 -15.28
C ILE A 176 2.73 -10.63 -16.61
N ARG A 177 3.38 -11.24 -17.61
CA ARG A 177 3.56 -10.61 -18.93
C ARG A 177 2.22 -10.23 -19.55
N ARG A 178 1.27 -11.17 -19.59
CA ARG A 178 -0.06 -10.93 -20.21
C ARG A 178 -0.86 -9.86 -19.46
N LEU A 179 -0.77 -9.81 -18.13
CA LEU A 179 -1.40 -8.74 -17.35
C LEU A 179 -0.74 -7.39 -17.62
N THR A 180 0.58 -7.32 -17.73
CA THR A 180 1.28 -6.07 -18.09
C THR A 180 0.85 -5.57 -19.47
N GLU A 181 0.79 -6.45 -20.47
CA GLU A 181 0.28 -6.14 -21.81
C GLU A 181 -1.17 -5.67 -21.75
N ARG A 182 -2.03 -6.32 -20.96
CA ARG A 182 -3.43 -5.92 -20.81
C ARG A 182 -3.56 -4.54 -20.18
N ILE A 183 -2.78 -4.22 -19.15
CA ILE A 183 -2.77 -2.89 -18.52
C ILE A 183 -2.27 -1.84 -19.52
N LEU A 184 -1.24 -2.13 -20.31
CA LEU A 184 -0.75 -1.20 -21.34
C LEU A 184 -1.75 -1.02 -22.49
N ALA A 185 -2.61 -2.01 -22.76
CA ALA A 185 -3.64 -1.92 -23.79
C ALA A 185 -4.88 -1.12 -23.37
N THR A 186 -5.11 -0.85 -22.07
CA THR A 186 -6.23 -0.02 -21.59
C THR A 186 -5.95 1.49 -21.69
N ASP A 187 -4.97 1.86 -22.50
CA ASP A 187 -4.31 3.16 -22.53
C ASP A 187 -4.70 4.03 -23.76
N ASP A 188 -5.76 3.68 -24.49
CA ASP A 188 -5.88 4.04 -25.92
C ASP A 188 -7.16 4.79 -26.36
N ASP A 189 -7.91 5.44 -25.46
CA ASP A 189 -9.22 6.01 -25.80
C ASP A 189 -9.23 7.50 -26.23
N GLY A 190 -8.08 8.16 -26.27
CA GLY A 190 -7.96 9.59 -26.64
C GLY A 190 -8.50 10.58 -25.61
N ARG A 191 -8.87 10.15 -24.39
CA ARG A 191 -9.36 11.01 -23.29
C ARG A 191 -8.48 10.99 -22.03
N GLY A 192 -7.65 9.98 -21.84
CA GLY A 192 -6.54 10.03 -20.87
C GLY A 192 -6.32 8.73 -20.11
N ASN A 193 -5.06 8.35 -19.97
CA ASN A 193 -4.53 7.13 -19.35
C ASN A 193 -5.25 6.67 -18.07
N TRP A 194 -5.35 5.35 -17.89
CA TRP A 194 -5.83 4.60 -16.71
C TRP A 194 -6.81 5.34 -15.80
N GLU A 195 -8.06 5.43 -16.23
CA GLU A 195 -9.12 6.02 -15.42
C GLU A 195 -9.68 5.04 -14.39
N TRP A 196 -10.08 5.59 -13.26
CA TRP A 196 -10.90 4.91 -12.26
C TRP A 196 -12.11 5.80 -11.91
N HIS A 197 -13.32 5.25 -12.00
CA HIS A 197 -14.58 6.02 -11.91
C HIS A 197 -14.61 7.28 -12.79
N GLY A 198 -14.16 7.15 -14.04
CA GLY A 198 -14.15 8.24 -15.03
C GLY A 198 -13.21 9.40 -14.69
N LYS A 199 -12.16 9.13 -13.91
CA LYS A 199 -11.14 10.11 -13.51
C LYS A 199 -9.75 9.50 -13.61
N ARG A 200 -8.84 10.22 -14.27
CA ARG A 200 -7.41 9.95 -14.20
C ARG A 200 -6.80 10.46 -12.90
N TYR A 201 -6.37 9.55 -12.04
CA TYR A 201 -5.65 9.84 -10.81
C TYR A 201 -4.14 9.78 -11.03
N PHE A 202 -3.38 10.46 -10.16
CA PHE A 202 -1.92 10.45 -10.24
C PHE A 202 -1.24 9.70 -9.08
N GLY A 203 -1.91 9.54 -7.94
CA GLY A 203 -1.34 8.97 -6.71
C GLY A 203 -1.16 7.45 -6.72
N ALA A 204 -0.52 6.91 -5.68
CA ALA A 204 -0.09 5.51 -5.65
C ALA A 204 -1.23 4.49 -5.58
N ALA A 205 -2.36 4.81 -4.94
CA ALA A 205 -3.48 3.87 -4.84
C ALA A 205 -4.22 3.70 -6.18
N HIS A 206 -4.75 4.81 -6.71
CA HIS A 206 -5.68 4.78 -7.84
C HIS A 206 -5.11 5.29 -9.17
N GLY A 207 -3.84 5.69 -9.21
CA GLY A 207 -3.31 6.54 -10.28
C GLY A 207 -2.03 6.05 -10.94
N ASP A 208 -1.59 6.86 -11.92
CA ASP A 208 -0.50 6.53 -12.83
C ASP A 208 0.78 6.09 -12.12
N ILE A 209 1.20 6.77 -11.04
CA ILE A 209 2.47 6.42 -10.37
C ILE A 209 2.41 5.02 -9.72
N GLY A 210 1.26 4.66 -9.17
CA GLY A 210 1.01 3.33 -8.61
C GLY A 210 1.11 2.26 -9.69
N ILE A 211 0.41 2.47 -10.81
CA ILE A 211 0.38 1.52 -11.92
C ILE A 211 1.76 1.36 -12.55
N ILE A 212 2.49 2.46 -12.81
CA ILE A 212 3.86 2.42 -13.34
C ILE A 212 4.77 1.63 -12.39
N THR A 213 4.66 1.85 -11.09
CA THR A 213 5.44 1.11 -10.09
C THR A 213 5.19 -0.39 -10.18
N GLN A 214 3.93 -0.82 -10.22
CA GLN A 214 3.61 -2.24 -10.32
C GLN A 214 4.03 -2.85 -11.66
N LEU A 215 3.95 -2.10 -12.78
CA LEU A 215 4.42 -2.55 -14.08
C LEU A 215 5.94 -2.77 -14.11
N VAL A 216 6.72 -1.78 -13.65
CA VAL A 216 8.18 -1.82 -13.69
C VAL A 216 8.74 -2.86 -12.72
N LEU A 217 8.20 -2.96 -11.50
CA LEU A 217 8.64 -3.98 -10.54
C LEU A 217 8.29 -5.40 -11.00
N SER A 218 7.19 -5.59 -11.74
CA SER A 218 6.82 -6.90 -12.27
C SER A 218 7.53 -7.25 -13.58
N ASN A 219 7.84 -6.25 -14.41
CA ASN A 219 8.53 -6.41 -15.68
C ASN A 219 9.46 -5.20 -15.94
N PRO A 220 10.71 -5.26 -15.45
CA PRO A 220 11.67 -4.16 -15.58
C PRO A 220 11.96 -3.72 -17.03
N SER A 221 11.78 -4.61 -18.02
CA SER A 221 11.97 -4.29 -19.43
C SER A 221 11.01 -3.21 -19.95
N LEU A 222 9.92 -2.92 -19.21
CA LEU A 222 8.97 -1.87 -19.52
C LEU A 222 9.44 -0.47 -19.11
N ALA A 223 10.55 -0.32 -18.39
CA ALA A 223 11.00 1.01 -17.94
C ALA A 223 11.26 1.98 -19.11
N PRO A 224 12.01 1.63 -20.18
CA PRO A 224 12.25 2.57 -21.30
C PRO A 224 10.97 3.09 -21.96
N GLN A 225 9.97 2.22 -22.19
CA GLN A 225 8.69 2.65 -22.78
C GLN A 225 7.83 3.53 -21.83
N LEU A 226 8.06 3.44 -20.52
CA LEU A 226 7.35 4.22 -19.50
C LEU A 226 8.08 5.51 -19.10
N ALA A 227 9.31 5.74 -19.58
CA ALA A 227 10.14 6.88 -19.19
C ALA A 227 9.45 8.23 -19.42
N ARG A 228 8.84 8.44 -20.60
CA ARG A 228 8.12 9.68 -20.89
C ARG A 228 6.87 9.86 -20.02
N ARG A 229 6.26 8.78 -19.52
CA ARG A 229 5.11 8.85 -18.60
C ARG A 229 5.57 9.28 -17.21
N LEU A 230 6.62 8.65 -16.70
CA LEU A 230 7.22 9.03 -15.42
C LEU A 230 7.71 10.48 -15.46
N GLU A 231 8.35 10.88 -16.55
CA GLU A 231 8.81 12.25 -16.77
C GLU A 231 7.68 13.28 -16.65
N LYS A 232 6.54 13.03 -17.31
CA LYS A 232 5.34 13.88 -17.19
C LYS A 232 4.81 13.94 -15.76
N LEU A 233 4.89 12.85 -15.00
CA LEU A 233 4.48 12.86 -13.59
C LEU A 233 5.44 13.68 -12.71
N LEU A 234 6.75 13.68 -13.00
CA LEU A 234 7.71 14.56 -12.34
C LEU A 234 7.42 16.04 -12.66
N GLU A 235 7.03 16.35 -13.90
CA GLU A 235 6.62 17.71 -14.32
C GLU A 235 5.35 18.21 -13.61
N LEU A 236 4.52 17.32 -13.07
CA LEU A 236 3.31 17.68 -12.30
C LEU A 236 3.60 18.10 -10.85
N GLN A 237 4.84 17.91 -10.35
CA GLN A 237 5.19 18.30 -8.99
C GLN A 237 5.02 19.81 -8.82
N LEU A 238 4.26 20.21 -7.82
CA LEU A 238 3.98 21.60 -7.52
C LEU A 238 5.19 22.26 -6.84
N SER A 239 5.21 23.59 -6.84
CA SER A 239 6.27 24.40 -6.25
C SER A 239 6.44 24.19 -4.75
N ASP A 240 5.39 23.77 -4.04
CA ASP A 240 5.45 23.42 -2.63
C ASP A 240 6.05 22.02 -2.37
N GLY A 241 6.23 21.20 -3.41
CA GLY A 241 6.76 19.84 -3.37
C GLY A 241 5.69 18.75 -3.43
N ASN A 242 4.40 19.09 -3.41
CA ASN A 242 3.31 18.11 -3.46
C ASN A 242 2.86 17.78 -4.90
N TRP A 243 1.98 16.79 -5.05
CA TRP A 243 1.34 16.44 -6.31
C TRP A 243 -0.18 16.61 -6.27
N PRO A 244 -0.80 17.03 -7.38
CA PRO A 244 -2.26 16.99 -7.52
C PRO A 244 -2.77 15.55 -7.43
N SER A 245 -4.01 15.37 -6.93
CA SER A 245 -4.57 14.02 -6.78
C SER A 245 -5.02 13.41 -8.11
N SER A 246 -5.44 14.25 -9.05
CA SER A 246 -6.03 13.85 -10.34
C SER A 246 -5.93 14.95 -11.40
N ALA A 247 -6.06 14.58 -12.67
CA ALA A 247 -6.10 15.54 -13.79
C ALA A 247 -7.22 16.57 -13.63
N ARG A 248 -8.38 16.12 -13.12
CA ARG A 248 -9.51 17.00 -12.80
C ARG A 248 -9.16 18.03 -11.71
N SER A 249 -8.51 17.59 -10.62
CA SER A 249 -8.11 18.51 -9.54
C SER A 249 -7.14 19.59 -10.02
N LEU A 250 -6.22 19.21 -10.91
CA LEU A 250 -5.27 20.12 -11.53
C LEU A 250 -5.98 21.14 -12.43
N LYS A 251 -6.89 20.68 -13.30
CA LYS A 251 -7.67 21.54 -14.20
C LYS A 251 -8.56 22.53 -13.44
N GLU A 252 -9.14 22.11 -12.32
CA GLU A 252 -10.00 22.95 -11.47
C GLU A 252 -9.18 23.91 -10.57
N GLY A 253 -7.84 23.90 -10.65
CA GLY A 253 -6.98 24.75 -9.82
C GLY A 253 -7.11 24.47 -8.32
N LYS A 254 -7.50 23.24 -7.95
CA LYS A 254 -7.63 22.85 -6.54
C LYS A 254 -6.24 22.68 -5.93
N ASN A 255 -6.02 23.31 -4.77
CA ASN A 255 -4.79 23.11 -4.01
C ASN A 255 -4.60 21.63 -3.66
N ALA A 256 -3.40 21.10 -3.92
CA ALA A 256 -2.99 19.77 -3.50
C ALA A 256 -2.84 19.72 -1.97
N SER A 257 -3.95 19.47 -1.28
CA SER A 257 -4.02 19.49 0.19
C SER A 257 -3.83 18.14 0.86
N LEU A 258 -3.73 17.05 0.08
CA LEU A 258 -3.53 15.70 0.58
C LEU A 258 -2.04 15.37 0.55
N ILE A 259 -1.51 14.89 1.68
CA ILE A 259 -0.12 14.47 1.86
C ILE A 259 -0.18 13.08 2.47
N GLN A 260 -0.54 12.11 1.64
CA GLN A 260 -0.89 10.75 2.03
C GLN A 260 -0.27 9.77 1.03
N TRP A 261 -0.11 8.49 1.39
CA TRP A 261 0.34 7.48 0.42
C TRP A 261 -0.66 7.35 -0.73
N CYS A 262 -1.97 7.29 -0.44
CA CYS A 262 -2.97 7.16 -1.49
C CYS A 262 -3.02 8.39 -2.44
N HIS A 263 -2.81 9.59 -1.90
CA HIS A 263 -2.85 10.84 -2.65
C HIS A 263 -1.84 11.87 -2.12
N GLY A 264 -0.86 12.23 -2.95
CA GLY A 264 0.13 13.28 -2.68
C GLY A 264 1.56 12.76 -2.60
N ALA A 265 2.45 13.61 -2.08
CA ALA A 265 3.90 13.38 -2.05
C ALA A 265 4.32 12.01 -1.47
N PRO A 266 3.78 11.51 -0.33
CA PRO A 266 4.24 10.25 0.24
C PRO A 266 4.13 9.08 -0.73
N GLY A 267 3.00 8.94 -1.44
CA GLY A 267 2.82 7.87 -2.42
C GLY A 267 3.81 7.95 -3.57
N PHE A 268 4.06 9.18 -4.04
CA PHE A 268 5.09 9.44 -5.05
C PHE A 268 6.48 9.05 -4.55
N LEU A 269 6.84 9.37 -3.30
CA LEU A 269 8.17 9.09 -2.77
C LEU A 269 8.45 7.59 -2.66
N TYR A 270 7.49 6.78 -2.17
CA TYR A 270 7.63 5.31 -2.21
C TYR A 270 7.86 4.80 -3.62
N SER A 271 7.06 5.30 -4.57
CA SER A 271 7.17 4.92 -5.98
C SER A 271 8.51 5.29 -6.57
N LEU A 272 8.90 6.57 -6.45
CA LEU A 272 10.10 7.14 -7.03
C LEU A 272 11.36 6.48 -6.48
N THR A 273 11.39 6.16 -5.19
CA THR A 273 12.50 5.42 -4.58
C THR A 273 12.64 4.03 -5.20
N SER A 274 11.52 3.30 -5.38
CA SER A 274 11.53 1.98 -6.01
C SER A 274 11.82 2.02 -7.52
N LEU A 275 11.41 3.10 -8.20
CA LEU A 275 11.59 3.25 -9.65
C LEU A 275 12.97 3.77 -10.02
N ARG A 276 13.64 4.54 -9.15
CA ARG A 276 14.94 5.19 -9.41
C ARG A 276 15.96 4.29 -10.12
N PRO A 277 16.20 3.02 -9.71
CA PRO A 277 17.21 2.17 -10.36
C PRO A 277 16.89 1.79 -11.81
N TYR A 278 15.63 1.90 -12.23
CA TYR A 278 15.15 1.51 -13.56
C TYR A 278 15.11 2.68 -14.55
N PHE A 279 15.34 3.91 -14.09
CA PHE A 279 15.30 5.13 -14.90
C PHE A 279 16.58 5.97 -14.70
N PRO A 280 17.76 5.47 -15.10
CA PRO A 280 19.03 6.17 -14.88
C PRO A 280 19.08 7.55 -15.54
N GLU A 281 18.38 7.74 -16.67
CA GLU A 281 18.29 9.04 -17.35
C GLU A 281 17.46 10.09 -16.58
N LEU A 282 16.68 9.66 -15.57
CA LEU A 282 15.84 10.53 -14.75
C LEU A 282 16.33 10.62 -13.30
N GLU A 283 17.46 10.02 -12.95
CA GLU A 283 17.96 9.88 -11.57
C GLU A 283 18.00 11.22 -10.81
N ASP A 284 18.68 12.23 -11.36
CA ASP A 284 18.77 13.57 -10.74
C ASP A 284 17.39 14.23 -10.53
N ARG A 285 16.46 14.00 -11.47
CA ARG A 285 15.11 14.57 -11.39
C ARG A 285 14.25 13.85 -10.37
N ILE A 286 14.43 12.53 -10.26
CA ILE A 286 13.80 11.71 -9.24
C ILE A 286 14.27 12.14 -7.86
N ASP A 287 15.58 12.30 -7.68
CA ASP A 287 16.17 12.72 -6.40
C ASP A 287 15.70 14.12 -5.99
N SER A 288 15.75 15.09 -6.91
CA SER A 288 15.22 16.43 -6.65
C SER A 288 13.72 16.43 -6.30
N ALA A 289 12.94 15.56 -6.94
CA ALA A 289 11.52 15.42 -6.62
C ALA A 289 11.29 14.81 -5.24
N ILE A 290 12.09 13.81 -4.84
CA ILE A 290 12.06 13.20 -3.51
C ILE A 290 12.38 14.25 -2.45
N GLU A 291 13.45 15.02 -2.59
CA GLU A 291 13.86 16.07 -1.64
C GLU A 291 12.76 17.13 -1.42
N LYS A 292 12.14 17.59 -2.50
CA LYS A 292 10.99 18.52 -2.44
C LYS A 292 9.78 17.89 -1.75
N GLY A 293 9.49 16.63 -2.04
CA GLY A 293 8.43 15.87 -1.40
C GLY A 293 8.66 15.71 0.10
N GLN A 294 9.89 15.40 0.52
CA GLN A 294 10.26 15.31 1.94
C GLN A 294 10.09 16.66 2.63
N SER A 295 10.41 17.77 1.95
CA SER A 295 10.25 19.13 2.48
C SER A 295 8.79 19.51 2.75
N ILE A 296 7.83 19.07 1.91
CA ILE A 296 6.41 19.30 2.19
C ILE A 296 5.87 18.35 3.26
N ILE A 297 6.34 17.10 3.28
CA ILE A 297 5.98 16.13 4.31
C ILE A 297 6.45 16.61 5.67
N TRP A 298 7.67 17.12 5.79
CA TRP A 298 8.17 17.69 7.04
C TRP A 298 7.25 18.78 7.60
N ARG A 299 6.76 19.68 6.73
CA ARG A 299 5.93 20.82 7.14
C ARG A 299 4.49 20.44 7.47
N HIS A 300 3.89 19.56 6.66
CA HIS A 300 2.44 19.33 6.64
C HIS A 300 2.04 17.84 6.71
N GLY A 301 2.99 16.93 6.93
CA GLY A 301 2.76 15.48 6.97
C GLY A 301 2.34 14.93 8.33
N LEU A 302 2.31 15.76 9.38
CA LEU A 302 1.71 15.41 10.68
C LEU A 302 0.18 15.51 10.56
N LEU A 303 -0.47 14.48 10.03
CA LEU A 303 -1.90 14.54 9.71
C LEU A 303 -2.78 14.54 10.97
N THR A 304 -3.95 15.17 10.90
CA THR A 304 -4.91 15.19 12.03
C THR A 304 -5.71 13.90 12.18
N LYS A 305 -5.63 12.98 11.20
CA LYS A 305 -6.25 11.65 11.26
C LYS A 305 -5.41 10.70 12.09
N GLU A 306 -6.06 9.70 12.69
CA GLU A 306 -5.37 8.65 13.44
C GLU A 306 -4.15 8.11 12.68
N PRO A 307 -2.98 7.96 13.32
CA PRO A 307 -1.78 7.48 12.64
C PRO A 307 -2.04 6.13 11.97
N CYS A 308 -1.76 6.07 10.67
CA CYS A 308 -1.88 4.87 9.85
C CYS A 308 -0.96 4.97 8.63
N LEU A 309 -0.79 3.86 7.92
CA LEU A 309 0.09 3.78 6.75
C LEU A 309 -0.48 4.48 5.50
N CYS A 310 -1.77 4.30 5.19
CA CYS A 310 -2.31 4.82 3.93
C CYS A 310 -2.39 6.36 3.91
N HIS A 311 -2.81 6.96 5.01
CA HIS A 311 -3.11 8.39 5.07
C HIS A 311 -2.98 8.99 6.46
N GLY A 312 -1.99 8.53 7.23
CA GLY A 312 -1.66 9.02 8.55
C GLY A 312 -0.16 9.26 8.71
N ILE A 313 0.25 9.58 9.95
CA ILE A 313 1.63 9.97 10.27
C ILE A 313 2.62 8.85 9.95
N PHE A 314 2.27 7.59 10.21
CA PHE A 314 3.16 6.44 9.97
C PHE A 314 3.60 6.32 8.51
N GLY A 315 2.66 6.34 7.57
CA GLY A 315 2.99 6.28 6.14
C GLY A 315 3.87 7.44 5.67
N ASN A 316 3.69 8.61 6.26
CA ASN A 316 4.46 9.82 5.97
C ASN A 316 5.86 9.77 6.60
N ALA A 317 6.00 9.18 7.79
CA ALA A 317 7.26 9.09 8.50
C ALA A 317 8.28 8.22 7.73
N LEU A 318 7.82 7.09 7.20
CA LEU A 318 8.68 6.08 6.55
C LEU A 318 9.35 6.57 5.25
N VAL A 319 8.83 7.61 4.60
CA VAL A 319 9.45 8.24 3.41
C VAL A 319 10.38 9.42 3.74
N LEU A 320 10.45 9.82 5.02
CA LEU A 320 11.46 10.78 5.47
C LEU A 320 12.82 10.08 5.60
N PRO A 321 13.94 10.79 5.39
CA PRO A 321 15.28 10.22 5.57
C PRO A 321 15.47 9.65 6.98
N ARG A 322 16.28 8.59 7.09
CA ARG A 322 16.63 8.03 8.39
C ARG A 322 17.34 9.10 9.22
N GLY A 323 16.85 9.33 10.44
CA GLY A 323 17.41 10.34 11.35
C GLY A 323 16.36 11.22 12.01
N PRO A 324 16.72 12.47 12.40
CA PRO A 324 15.89 13.31 13.27
C PRO A 324 14.49 13.58 12.74
N SER A 325 14.33 13.82 11.44
CA SER A 325 13.01 14.11 10.86
C SER A 325 12.05 12.93 10.95
N ARG A 326 12.53 11.71 10.63
CA ARG A 326 11.75 10.48 10.78
C ARG A 326 11.45 10.22 12.25
N GLN A 327 12.45 10.28 13.13
CA GLN A 327 12.26 10.06 14.56
C GLN A 327 11.24 11.01 15.19
N HIS A 328 11.21 12.28 14.76
CA HIS A 328 10.25 13.25 15.23
C HIS A 328 8.80 12.85 14.90
N PHE A 329 8.56 12.38 13.67
CA PHE A 329 7.24 11.91 13.25
C PHE A 329 6.82 10.65 14.02
N LEU A 330 7.75 9.71 14.19
CA LEU A 330 7.51 8.47 14.91
C LEU A 330 7.21 8.72 16.40
N ALA A 331 7.95 9.61 17.05
CA ALA A 331 7.73 9.97 18.46
C ALA A 331 6.33 10.58 18.69
N LEU A 332 5.83 11.35 17.73
CA LEU A 332 4.49 11.94 17.77
C LEU A 332 3.36 10.97 17.42
N ALA A 333 3.69 9.78 16.93
CA ALA A 333 2.74 8.76 16.52
C ALA A 333 2.68 7.56 17.47
N THR A 334 3.42 7.58 18.60
CA THR A 334 3.30 6.53 19.63
C THR A 334 1.93 6.56 20.30
N ALA A 335 1.54 5.46 20.94
CA ALA A 335 0.23 5.35 21.59
C ALA A 335 0.05 6.43 22.67
N ASP A 336 1.06 6.59 23.53
CA ASP A 336 1.09 7.62 24.58
C ASP A 336 1.00 9.04 24.00
N ALA A 337 1.68 9.32 22.89
CA ALA A 337 1.63 10.63 22.24
C ALA A 337 0.23 10.93 21.68
N VAL A 338 -0.38 9.94 21.00
CA VAL A 338 -1.73 10.03 20.45
C VAL A 338 -2.76 10.22 21.57
N GLU A 339 -2.68 9.43 22.64
CA GLU A 339 -3.56 9.56 23.81
C GLU A 339 -3.42 10.91 24.50
N LYS A 340 -2.18 11.39 24.67
CA LYS A 340 -1.92 12.72 25.23
C LYS A 340 -2.58 13.82 24.41
N VAL A 341 -2.50 13.76 23.08
CA VAL A 341 -3.16 14.76 22.20
C VAL A 341 -4.68 14.65 22.30
N ARG A 342 -5.25 13.43 22.25
CA ARG A 342 -6.70 13.21 22.41
C ARG A 342 -7.24 13.71 23.75
N GLY A 343 -6.45 13.63 24.81
CA GLY A 343 -6.80 14.18 26.12
C GLY A 343 -6.94 15.71 26.12
N HIS A 344 -6.31 16.42 25.19
CA HIS A 344 -6.42 17.87 25.04
C HIS A 344 -7.43 18.29 23.97
N ASP A 345 -7.50 17.57 22.84
CA ASP A 345 -8.48 17.77 21.78
C ASP A 345 -9.08 16.42 21.34
N PRO A 346 -10.28 16.07 21.83
CA PRO A 346 -10.94 14.81 21.51
C PRO A 346 -11.31 14.63 20.02
N ASN A 347 -11.32 15.72 19.24
CA ASN A 347 -11.65 15.67 17.80
C ASN A 347 -10.41 15.46 16.92
N LEU A 348 -9.21 15.47 17.50
CA LEU A 348 -7.99 15.08 16.80
C LEU A 348 -7.83 13.56 16.81
N PHE A 349 -7.26 13.04 15.72
CA PHE A 349 -7.03 11.62 15.50
C PHE A 349 -8.32 10.80 15.48
N GLU A 350 -9.39 11.34 14.89
CA GLU A 350 -10.60 10.57 14.54
C GLU A 350 -10.23 9.35 13.68
N SER A 351 -10.89 8.22 13.96
CA SER A 351 -10.67 6.99 13.20
C SER A 351 -11.16 7.17 11.76
N ALA A 352 -10.25 7.04 10.81
CA ALA A 352 -10.55 7.13 9.39
C ALA A 352 -10.81 5.73 8.83
N SER A 353 -11.96 5.16 9.17
CA SER A 353 -12.33 3.79 8.79
C SER A 353 -12.77 3.62 7.33
N TYR A 354 -12.60 4.63 6.47
CA TYR A 354 -13.14 4.68 5.10
C TYR A 354 -14.67 4.46 5.01
N GLY A 355 -15.41 4.60 6.10
CA GLY A 355 -16.82 4.21 6.16
C GLY A 355 -17.05 2.68 6.20
N HIS A 356 -15.97 1.88 6.24
CA HIS A 356 -16.00 0.44 6.41
C HIS A 356 -15.69 0.09 7.87
N LYS A 357 -16.47 -0.81 8.49
CA LYS A 357 -16.30 -1.18 9.90
C LYS A 357 -14.99 -1.91 10.22
N ALA A 358 -14.18 -2.26 9.22
CA ALA A 358 -13.02 -3.12 9.37
C ALA A 358 -11.88 -2.79 8.40
N ALA A 359 -11.40 -1.56 8.25
CA ALA A 359 -10.15 -1.31 7.50
C ALA A 359 -8.92 -1.81 8.30
N VAL A 360 -8.79 -3.14 8.43
CA VAL A 360 -8.02 -3.76 9.52
C VAL A 360 -6.52 -3.46 9.39
N LEU A 361 -5.90 -3.76 8.24
CA LEU A 361 -4.45 -3.55 8.08
C LEU A 361 -4.06 -2.06 8.04
N MET A 362 -4.97 -1.20 7.60
CA MET A 362 -4.74 0.24 7.48
C MET A 362 -5.25 1.05 8.68
N ASN A 363 -5.64 0.41 9.78
CA ASN A 363 -5.91 1.09 11.04
C ASN A 363 -4.61 1.25 11.86
N TYR A 364 -4.70 1.91 13.01
CA TYR A 364 -3.55 2.25 13.83
C TYR A 364 -2.64 1.06 14.18
N LEU A 365 -3.18 -0.04 14.73
CA LEU A 365 -2.35 -1.09 15.35
C LEU A 365 -1.50 -1.88 14.33
N PRO A 366 -2.05 -2.43 13.23
CA PRO A 366 -1.25 -3.09 12.21
C PRO A 366 -0.34 -2.12 11.45
N SER A 367 -0.77 -0.87 11.26
CA SER A 367 0.08 0.18 10.69
C SER A 367 1.29 0.48 11.58
N ALA A 368 1.07 0.58 12.89
CA ALA A 368 2.12 0.77 13.88
C ALA A 368 3.09 -0.43 13.86
N ALA A 369 2.57 -1.66 13.91
CA ALA A 369 3.38 -2.87 13.84
C ALA A 369 4.30 -2.87 12.60
N TRP A 370 3.75 -2.68 11.39
CA TRP A 370 4.59 -2.60 10.19
C TRP A 370 5.63 -1.47 10.30
N THR A 371 5.21 -0.28 10.73
CA THR A 371 6.11 0.88 10.86
C THR A 371 7.28 0.57 11.78
N TRP A 372 7.03 0.03 12.97
CA TRP A 372 8.07 -0.31 13.92
C TRP A 372 9.02 -1.38 13.41
N ALA A 373 8.52 -2.33 12.60
CA ALA A 373 9.33 -3.37 11.99
C ALA A 373 10.35 -2.86 10.98
N VAL A 374 10.06 -1.75 10.28
CA VAL A 374 10.88 -1.25 9.16
C VAL A 374 11.45 0.16 9.37
N CYS A 375 11.11 0.85 10.46
CA CYS A 375 11.46 2.27 10.64
C CYS A 375 12.97 2.57 10.70
N ASP A 376 13.79 1.58 11.01
CA ASP A 376 15.25 1.67 11.04
C ASP A 376 15.93 1.37 9.69
N GLU A 377 15.19 0.91 8.68
CA GLU A 377 15.72 0.71 7.34
C GLU A 377 16.09 2.05 6.68
N GLU A 378 17.07 2.05 5.79
CA GLU A 378 17.44 3.28 5.07
C GLU A 378 16.28 3.78 4.20
N HIS A 379 15.67 2.86 3.45
CA HIS A 379 14.53 3.10 2.56
C HIS A 379 13.39 2.13 2.88
N PRO A 380 12.61 2.38 3.95
CA PRO A 380 11.53 1.50 4.37
C PRO A 380 10.51 1.28 3.25
N ARG A 381 10.10 0.03 3.06
CA ARG A 381 9.05 -0.35 2.12
C ARG A 381 7.66 -0.26 2.76
N LEU A 382 6.64 -0.10 1.93
CA LEU A 382 5.24 -0.13 2.33
C LEU A 382 4.62 -1.49 2.00
N ILE A 383 4.06 -2.14 3.02
CA ILE A 383 3.33 -3.40 2.86
C ILE A 383 2.17 -3.27 1.87
N MET A 384 1.95 -4.30 1.05
CA MET A 384 0.96 -4.33 -0.04
C MET A 384 1.28 -3.42 -1.22
N TYR A 385 2.53 -3.00 -1.36
CA TYR A 385 2.90 -2.05 -2.41
C TYR A 385 4.25 -2.34 -3.05
N ASN A 386 5.33 -2.22 -2.28
CA ASN A 386 6.70 -2.39 -2.75
C ASN A 386 7.56 -3.22 -1.76
N ASP A 387 6.92 -3.96 -0.87
CA ASP A 387 7.55 -4.80 0.16
C ASP A 387 8.18 -6.09 -0.38
N VAL A 388 7.83 -6.54 -1.59
CA VAL A 388 8.36 -7.75 -2.24
C VAL A 388 9.26 -7.48 -3.44
#